data_AF-A0A950YNK0-F1
#
_entry.id   AF-A0A950YNK0-F1
#
_cell.length_a   1.000
_cell.length_b   1.000
_cell.length_c   1.000
_cell.angle_alpha   90.00
_cell.angle_beta   90.00
_cell.angle_gamma   90.00
#
_symmetry.space_group_name_H-M   'P 1'
#
loop_
_entity.id
_entity.type
_entity.pdbx_description
1 polymer ?
#
loop_
_entity_poly.entity_id
_entity_poly.type
_entity_poly.pdbx_seq_one_letter_code
_entity_poly.pdbx_strand_id
1 'polypeptide(L)'
;MTAKASKVGEYHPWTTYVYAREEARRRGDRRVGTEHLVLGLLREPDVAQVLGRDLGAAREALDAMDRDALVAIGIDRALGAPPVPTREPALGGRRPSLKAVLTDRLPMSPLAKRVLEESGKGGRRGRAEVRWSLHAVLAALLWLAAPDPAAALLDELDVDRTAVGARLSEAIGGPKARDGR
;
A
#
# COMPACT_ATOMS: atom_id res chain seq x y z
N MET A 1 12.31 10.41 -27.48
CA MET A 1 10.85 10.57 -27.31
C MET A 1 10.57 10.76 -25.83
N THR A 2 10.36 12.01 -25.40
CA THR A 2 10.19 12.39 -24.00
C THR A 2 8.81 11.95 -23.53
N ALA A 3 8.76 10.99 -22.59
CA ALA A 3 7.52 10.58 -21.95
C ALA A 3 6.86 11.81 -21.30
N LYS A 4 5.66 12.13 -21.77
CA LYS A 4 4.85 13.25 -21.30
C LYS A 4 4.45 12.94 -19.86
N ALA A 5 4.89 13.77 -18.90
CA ALA A 5 4.41 13.72 -17.53
C ALA A 5 2.87 13.78 -17.55
N SER A 6 2.23 12.66 -17.21
CA SER A 6 0.79 12.53 -17.17
C SER A 6 0.25 13.53 -16.14
N LYS A 7 -0.64 14.43 -16.57
CA LYS A 7 -1.36 15.35 -15.67
C LYS A 7 -1.93 14.55 -14.50
N VAL A 8 -1.43 14.86 -13.30
CA VAL A 8 -1.77 14.26 -12.02
C VAL A 8 -3.26 14.44 -11.78
N GLY A 9 -4.04 13.39 -12.01
CA GLY A 9 -5.30 13.25 -11.29
C GLY A 9 -4.92 13.05 -9.84
N GLU A 10 -5.39 13.92 -8.95
CA GLU A 10 -5.12 13.84 -7.53
C GLU A 10 -5.36 12.41 -7.02
N TYR A 11 -4.30 11.79 -6.50
CA TYR A 11 -4.38 10.42 -5.97
C TYR A 11 -5.49 10.35 -4.93
N HIS A 12 -6.23 9.24 -4.90
CA HIS A 12 -7.26 9.02 -3.88
C HIS A 12 -6.97 7.72 -3.10
N PRO A 13 -7.11 7.67 -1.76
CA PRO A 13 -6.85 6.44 -0.98
C PRO A 13 -7.66 5.23 -1.40
N TRP A 14 -8.90 5.43 -1.84
CA TRP A 14 -9.72 4.38 -2.43
C TRP A 14 -9.05 3.67 -3.62
N THR A 15 -8.09 4.30 -4.32
CA THR A 15 -7.26 3.66 -5.35
C THR A 15 -6.46 2.52 -4.74
N THR A 16 -5.76 2.79 -3.63
CA THR A 16 -5.03 1.76 -2.89
C THR A 16 -5.96 0.69 -2.34
N TYR A 17 -7.13 1.06 -1.83
CA TYR A 17 -8.12 0.05 -1.41
C TYR A 17 -8.54 -0.87 -2.56
N VAL A 18 -8.81 -0.34 -3.75
CA VAL A 18 -9.21 -1.17 -4.90
C VAL A 18 -8.10 -2.15 -5.27
N TYR A 19 -6.86 -1.71 -5.32
CA TYR A 19 -5.72 -2.59 -5.56
C TYR A 19 -5.52 -3.62 -4.45
N ALA A 20 -5.55 -3.20 -3.19
CA ALA A 20 -5.41 -4.05 -2.03
C ALA A 20 -6.51 -5.12 -1.96
N ARG A 21 -7.73 -4.77 -2.35
CA ARG A 21 -8.85 -5.71 -2.48
C ARG A 21 -8.56 -6.78 -3.52
N GLU A 22 -8.02 -6.44 -4.68
CA GLU A 22 -7.66 -7.46 -5.67
C GLU A 22 -6.54 -8.37 -5.15
N GLU A 23 -5.57 -7.84 -4.39
CA GLU A 23 -4.55 -8.68 -3.74
C GLU A 23 -5.14 -9.63 -2.70
N ALA A 24 -6.07 -9.15 -1.86
CA ALA A 24 -6.79 -10.01 -0.91
C ALA A 24 -7.57 -11.11 -1.64
N ARG A 25 -8.25 -10.78 -2.73
CA ARG A 25 -8.96 -11.78 -3.55
C ARG A 25 -8.01 -12.79 -4.18
N ARG A 26 -6.85 -12.34 -4.68
CA ARG A 26 -5.79 -13.22 -5.24
C ARG A 26 -5.44 -14.36 -4.28
N ARG A 27 -5.35 -14.02 -3.00
CA ARG A 27 -4.99 -14.94 -1.91
C ARG A 27 -6.18 -15.72 -1.33
N GLY A 28 -7.41 -15.36 -1.71
CA GLY A 28 -8.62 -15.94 -1.12
C GLY A 28 -9.00 -15.34 0.23
N ASP A 29 -8.41 -14.19 0.60
CA ASP A 29 -8.68 -13.53 1.87
C ASP A 29 -10.07 -12.88 1.90
N ARG A 30 -10.72 -12.99 3.06
CA ARG A 30 -12.09 -12.49 3.29
C ARG A 30 -12.12 -11.00 3.71
N ARG A 31 -10.96 -10.37 3.83
CA ARG A 31 -10.79 -9.01 4.35
C ARG A 31 -9.52 -8.41 3.79
N VAL A 32 -9.53 -7.10 3.57
CA VAL A 32 -8.33 -6.31 3.23
C VAL A 32 -7.59 -5.96 4.53
N GLY A 33 -6.41 -6.54 4.71
CA GLY A 33 -5.46 -6.22 5.79
C GLY A 33 -4.49 -5.09 5.43
N THR A 34 -3.50 -4.83 6.29
CA THR A 34 -2.48 -3.79 6.08
C THR A 34 -1.43 -4.25 5.06
N GLU A 35 -1.06 -5.53 5.07
CA GLU A 35 -0.21 -6.21 4.10
C GLU A 35 -0.77 -6.08 2.67
N HIS A 36 -2.11 -6.16 2.54
CA HIS A 36 -2.79 -5.94 1.29
C HIS A 36 -2.66 -4.48 0.80
N LEU A 37 -2.64 -3.50 1.72
CA LEU A 37 -2.39 -2.10 1.34
C LEU A 37 -0.96 -1.92 0.81
N VAL A 38 0.04 -2.59 1.40
CA VAL A 38 1.43 -2.58 0.89
C VAL A 38 1.48 -3.17 -0.51
N LEU A 39 0.92 -4.37 -0.71
CA LEU A 39 0.85 -4.99 -2.05
C LEU A 39 0.08 -4.11 -3.05
N GLY A 40 -1.01 -3.49 -2.62
CA GLY A 40 -1.81 -2.59 -3.45
C GLY A 40 -1.06 -1.33 -3.86
N LEU A 41 -0.21 -0.77 -2.98
CA LEU A 41 0.64 0.38 -3.29
C LEU A 41 1.78 0.02 -4.24
N LEU A 42 2.38 -1.17 -4.13
CA LEU A 42 3.47 -1.64 -5.00
C LEU A 42 3.08 -1.78 -6.48
N ARG A 43 1.80 -1.68 -6.81
CA ARG A 43 1.33 -1.54 -8.20
C ARG A 43 1.64 -0.19 -8.81
N GLU A 44 1.85 0.84 -7.99
CA GLU A 44 2.27 2.17 -8.45
C GLU A 44 3.79 2.21 -8.56
N PRO A 45 4.37 2.50 -9.75
CA PRO A 45 5.82 2.45 -9.97
C PRO A 45 6.64 3.34 -9.03
N ASP A 46 6.08 4.49 -8.65
CA ASP A 46 6.67 5.45 -7.71
C ASP A 46 6.89 4.82 -6.33
N VAL A 47 5.91 4.05 -5.84
CA VAL A 47 6.03 3.31 -4.58
C VAL A 47 7.09 2.23 -4.69
N ALA A 48 7.07 1.44 -5.77
CA ALA A 48 8.05 0.36 -5.96
C ALA A 48 9.48 0.91 -5.98
N GLN A 49 9.69 2.06 -6.62
CA GLN A 49 10.97 2.76 -6.65
C GLN A 49 11.38 3.26 -5.25
N VAL A 50 10.47 3.89 -4.50
CA VAL A 50 10.76 4.45 -3.18
C VAL A 50 11.04 3.34 -2.15
N LEU A 51 10.26 2.26 -2.18
CA LEU A 51 10.40 1.10 -1.30
C LEU A 51 11.62 0.24 -1.68
N GLY A 52 12.05 0.27 -2.95
CA GLY A 52 13.13 -0.57 -3.46
C GLY A 52 12.73 -2.05 -3.58
N ARG A 53 11.43 -2.33 -3.71
CA ARG A 53 10.85 -3.67 -3.83
C ARG A 53 9.74 -3.64 -4.86
N ASP A 54 9.60 -4.73 -5.60
CA ASP A 54 8.50 -4.91 -6.53
C ASP A 54 7.37 -5.77 -5.94
N LEU A 55 6.23 -5.74 -6.61
CA LEU A 55 5.03 -6.49 -6.20
C LEU A 55 5.25 -8.01 -6.21
N GLY A 56 6.09 -8.54 -7.11
CA GLY A 56 6.38 -9.96 -7.20
C GLY A 56 7.11 -10.45 -5.96
N ALA A 57 8.20 -9.79 -5.60
CA ALA A 57 8.98 -10.07 -4.39
C ALA A 57 8.10 -9.97 -3.12
N ALA A 58 7.25 -8.96 -3.03
CA ALA A 58 6.34 -8.81 -1.88
C ALA A 58 5.28 -9.91 -1.79
N ARG A 59 4.78 -10.41 -2.93
CA ARG A 59 3.86 -11.56 -2.95
C ARG A 59 4.57 -12.83 -2.50
N GLU A 60 5.77 -13.08 -3.00
CA GLU A 60 6.59 -14.25 -2.65
C GLU A 60 6.94 -14.25 -1.16
N ALA A 61 7.35 -13.11 -0.61
CA ALA A 61 7.62 -12.94 0.82
C ALA A 61 6.39 -13.26 1.66
N LEU A 62 5.23 -12.70 1.31
CA LEU A 62 3.99 -12.96 2.06
C LEU A 62 3.53 -14.43 1.92
N ASP A 63 3.76 -15.08 0.77
CA ASP A 63 3.49 -16.51 0.60
C ASP A 63 4.46 -17.38 1.43
N ALA A 64 5.72 -16.95 1.59
CA ALA A 64 6.70 -17.63 2.44
C ALA A 64 6.33 -17.51 3.92
N MET A 65 5.97 -16.31 4.39
CA MET A 65 5.53 -16.08 5.78
C MET A 65 4.34 -16.96 6.16
N ASP A 66 3.35 -17.11 5.28
CA ASP A 66 2.20 -17.98 5.54
C ASP A 66 2.61 -19.45 5.62
N ARG A 67 3.51 -19.91 4.74
CA ARG A 67 4.06 -21.27 4.82
C ARG A 67 4.82 -21.50 6.13
N ASP A 68 5.65 -20.55 6.54
CA ASP A 68 6.43 -20.65 7.76
C ASP A 68 5.54 -20.64 9.01
N ALA A 69 4.48 -19.82 9.01
CA ALA A 69 3.49 -19.81 10.08
C ALA A 69 2.74 -21.15 10.19
N LEU A 70 2.38 -21.78 9.06
CA LEU A 70 1.77 -23.11 9.04
C LEU A 70 2.72 -24.19 9.56
N VAL A 71 3.98 -24.16 9.13
CA VAL A 71 5.03 -25.08 9.61
C VAL A 71 5.22 -24.92 11.12
N ALA A 72 5.23 -23.69 11.64
CA ALA A 72 5.40 -23.40 13.06
C ALA A 72 4.30 -24.01 13.94
N ILE A 73 3.09 -24.24 13.41
CA ILE A 73 1.98 -24.90 14.12
C ILE A 73 1.83 -26.39 13.77
N GLY A 74 2.83 -26.98 13.09
CA GLY A 74 2.87 -28.40 12.74
C GLY A 74 2.06 -28.78 11.49
N ILE A 75 1.72 -27.81 10.64
CA ILE A 75 1.08 -28.06 9.34
C ILE A 75 2.16 -28.03 8.27
N ASP A 76 2.74 -29.19 7.96
CA ASP A 76 3.83 -29.38 6.99
C ASP A 76 3.34 -29.77 5.59
N ARG A 77 2.07 -30.18 5.47
CA ARG A 77 1.49 -30.59 4.19
C ARG A 77 1.27 -29.37 3.31
N ALA A 78 1.80 -29.46 2.09
CA ALA A 78 1.60 -28.46 1.05
C ALA A 78 0.09 -28.31 0.73
N LEU A 79 -0.57 -27.34 1.39
CA LEU A 79 -1.87 -26.82 1.00
C LEU A 79 -1.65 -25.82 -0.15
N GLY A 80 -1.25 -26.34 -1.31
CA GLY A 80 -1.01 -25.53 -2.50
C GLY A 80 -2.31 -25.22 -3.23
N ALA A 81 -2.93 -24.07 -2.93
CA ALA A 81 -3.96 -23.51 -3.77
C ALA A 81 -3.32 -22.50 -4.74
N PRO A 82 -3.52 -22.60 -6.07
CA PRO A 82 -3.06 -21.57 -6.98
C PRO A 82 -3.76 -20.23 -6.67
N PRO A 83 -3.11 -19.09 -6.94
CA PRO A 83 -3.73 -17.78 -6.75
C PRO A 83 -5.04 -17.70 -7.55
N VAL A 84 -6.06 -17.12 -6.94
CA VAL A 84 -7.35 -16.90 -7.60
C VAL A 84 -7.14 -15.86 -8.72
N PRO A 85 -7.68 -16.09 -9.92
CA PRO A 85 -7.65 -15.09 -10.98
C PRO A 85 -8.21 -13.76 -10.49
N THR A 86 -7.42 -12.70 -10.61
CA THR A 86 -7.81 -11.33 -10.20
C THR A 86 -8.19 -10.50 -11.40
N ARG A 87 -8.97 -9.44 -11.17
CA ARG A 87 -9.13 -8.39 -12.17
C ARG A 87 -7.94 -7.44 -12.05
N GLU A 88 -7.47 -6.92 -13.18
CA GLU A 88 -6.54 -5.79 -13.20
C GLU A 88 -7.32 -4.48 -13.35
N PRO A 89 -7.59 -3.75 -12.24
CA PRO A 89 -8.22 -2.44 -12.33
C PRO A 89 -7.21 -1.43 -12.92
N ALA A 90 -7.48 -0.93 -14.12
CA ALA A 90 -6.65 0.11 -14.76
C ALA A 90 -6.96 1.51 -14.18
N LEU A 91 -6.52 1.78 -12.95
CA LEU A 91 -6.77 3.07 -12.27
C LEU A 91 -5.66 4.10 -12.52
N GLY A 92 -4.39 3.67 -12.63
CA GLY A 92 -3.25 4.55 -12.92
C GLY A 92 -3.19 5.78 -12.01
N GLY A 93 -3.28 5.56 -10.70
CA GLY A 93 -3.31 6.62 -9.69
C GLY A 93 -4.58 7.48 -9.62
N ARG A 94 -5.60 7.26 -10.46
CA ARG A 94 -6.83 8.08 -10.49
C ARG A 94 -7.87 7.59 -9.48
N ARG A 95 -8.67 8.53 -8.97
CA ARG A 95 -9.82 8.24 -8.11
C ARG A 95 -10.73 7.18 -8.75
N PRO A 96 -11.00 6.05 -8.09
CA PRO A 96 -11.91 5.04 -8.61
C PRO A 96 -13.35 5.53 -8.61
N SER A 97 -14.16 5.02 -9.56
CA SER A 97 -15.60 5.25 -9.57
C SER A 97 -16.26 4.59 -8.36
N LEU A 98 -17.41 5.12 -7.92
CA LEU A 98 -18.16 4.52 -6.81
C LEU A 98 -18.52 3.05 -7.08
N LYS A 99 -18.89 2.73 -8.34
CA LYS A 99 -19.12 1.35 -8.78
C LYS A 99 -17.87 0.49 -8.58
N ALA A 100 -16.69 0.96 -8.99
CA ALA A 100 -15.44 0.22 -8.81
C ALA A 100 -15.10 -0.04 -7.33
N VAL A 101 -15.43 0.89 -6.44
CA VAL A 101 -15.22 0.71 -4.98
C VAL A 101 -16.22 -0.27 -4.37
N LEU A 102 -17.49 -0.23 -4.81
CA LEU A 102 -18.57 -1.07 -4.25
C LEU A 102 -18.62 -2.49 -4.83
N THR A 103 -18.20 -2.69 -6.08
CA THR A 103 -18.15 -4.03 -6.69
C THR A 103 -17.19 -4.92 -5.92
N ASP A 104 -17.62 -6.15 -5.62
CA ASP A 104 -16.83 -7.18 -4.93
C ASP A 104 -16.17 -6.69 -3.64
N ARG A 105 -16.79 -5.72 -2.95
CA ARG A 105 -16.23 -5.05 -1.77
C ARG A 105 -15.88 -6.08 -0.69
N LEU A 106 -14.62 -6.03 -0.24
CA LEU A 106 -14.18 -6.74 0.96
C LEU A 106 -14.14 -5.77 2.14
N PRO A 107 -14.53 -6.19 3.36
CA PRO A 107 -14.31 -5.39 4.55
C PRO A 107 -12.81 -5.14 4.75
N MET A 108 -12.44 -4.04 5.39
CA MET A 108 -11.06 -3.78 5.82
C MET A 108 -10.85 -4.20 7.28
N SER A 109 -9.62 -4.51 7.65
CA SER A 109 -9.22 -4.56 9.06
C SER A 109 -9.36 -3.17 9.70
N PRO A 110 -9.55 -3.08 11.04
CA PRO A 110 -9.64 -1.79 11.71
C PRO A 110 -8.42 -0.90 11.46
N LEU A 111 -7.21 -1.48 11.45
CA LEU A 111 -5.98 -0.74 11.24
C LEU A 111 -5.79 -0.32 9.78
N ALA A 112 -6.07 -1.21 8.81
CA ALA A 112 -6.06 -0.85 7.39
C ALA A 112 -7.01 0.30 7.08
N LYS A 113 -8.21 0.29 7.68
CA LYS A 113 -9.16 1.39 7.56
C LYS A 113 -8.62 2.70 8.16
N ARG A 114 -8.01 2.66 9.34
CA ARG A 114 -7.41 3.85 9.98
C ARG A 114 -6.30 4.45 9.13
N VAL A 115 -5.39 3.62 8.59
CA VAL A 115 -4.31 4.05 7.70
C VAL A 115 -4.86 4.88 6.53
N LEU A 116 -5.88 4.38 5.81
CA LEU A 116 -6.46 5.13 4.68
C LEU A 116 -7.19 6.40 5.11
N GLU A 117 -7.87 6.40 6.27
CA GLU A 117 -8.57 7.57 6.78
C GLU A 117 -7.63 8.68 7.27
N GLU A 118 -6.51 8.32 7.90
CA GLU A 118 -5.52 9.27 8.43
C GLU A 118 -4.65 9.88 7.34
N SER A 119 -4.38 9.12 6.28
CA SER A 119 -3.54 9.54 5.15
C SER A 119 -4.06 10.75 4.35
N GLY A 120 -5.26 11.24 4.63
CA GLY A 120 -5.67 12.58 4.21
C GLY A 120 -6.52 13.31 5.22
N LYS A 121 -6.17 13.14 6.49
CA LYS A 121 -6.41 14.18 7.49
C LYS A 121 -5.28 15.24 7.51
N GLY A 122 -4.20 15.05 6.74
CA GLY A 122 -3.01 15.91 6.67
C GLY A 122 -3.21 17.36 6.21
N GLY A 123 -4.44 17.81 5.96
CA GLY A 123 -4.77 19.19 5.57
C GLY A 123 -5.45 20.06 6.64
N ARG A 124 -5.72 19.57 7.86
CA ARG A 124 -6.42 20.38 8.88
C ARG A 124 -5.48 21.19 9.77
N ARG A 125 -4.84 22.19 9.17
CA ARG A 125 -4.45 23.44 9.84
C ARG A 125 -4.59 24.57 8.82
N GLY A 126 -5.76 25.22 8.82
CA GLY A 126 -6.07 26.32 7.92
C GLY A 126 -6.73 25.88 6.61
N ARG A 127 -7.20 26.87 5.85
CA ARG A 127 -8.03 26.81 4.65
C ARG A 127 -7.31 26.20 3.42
N ALA A 128 -6.49 25.16 3.61
CA ALA A 128 -5.72 24.48 2.57
C ALA A 128 -6.42 23.17 2.17
N GLU A 129 -6.54 22.92 0.86
CA GLU A 129 -7.12 21.68 0.32
C GLU A 129 -6.41 20.44 0.87
N VAL A 130 -7.20 19.43 1.22
CA VAL A 130 -6.69 18.12 1.64
C VAL A 130 -6.04 17.46 0.43
N ARG A 131 -4.71 17.50 0.37
CA ARG A 131 -3.94 16.87 -0.70
C ARG A 131 -3.64 15.43 -0.34
N TRP A 132 -4.42 14.52 -0.90
CA TRP A 132 -4.19 13.08 -0.74
C TRP A 132 -2.95 12.65 -1.53
N SER A 133 -2.16 11.72 -0.98
CA SER A 133 -0.97 11.19 -1.65
C SER A 133 -0.74 9.72 -1.31
N LEU A 134 -0.31 8.93 -2.31
CA LEU A 134 0.11 7.55 -2.10
C LEU A 134 1.29 7.46 -1.13
N HIS A 135 2.15 8.49 -1.13
CA HIS A 135 3.28 8.61 -0.20
C HIS A 135 2.82 8.76 1.24
N ALA A 136 1.66 9.39 1.48
CA ALA A 136 1.10 9.51 2.83
C ALA A 136 0.59 8.15 3.35
N VAL A 137 -0.02 7.34 2.48
CA VAL A 137 -0.43 5.97 2.83
C VAL A 137 0.78 5.09 3.10
N LEU A 138 1.81 5.15 2.26
CA LEU A 138 3.04 4.41 2.48
C LEU A 138 3.73 4.84 3.78
N ALA A 139 3.83 6.14 4.04
CA ALA A 139 4.40 6.67 5.28
C ALA A 139 3.66 6.16 6.52
N ALA A 140 2.34 6.07 6.49
CA ALA A 140 1.55 5.52 7.59
C ALA A 140 1.81 4.01 7.82
N LEU A 141 2.04 3.25 6.75
CA LEU A 141 2.32 1.81 6.83
C LEU A 141 3.73 1.50 7.35
N LEU A 142 4.74 2.29 6.99
CA LEU A 142 6.15 2.07 7.37
C LEU A 142 6.37 2.02 8.88
N TRP A 143 5.56 2.74 9.64
CA TRP A 143 5.71 2.88 11.09
C TRP A 143 4.75 2.00 11.89
N LEU A 144 4.04 1.08 11.23
CA LEU A 144 3.31 0.03 11.94
C LEU A 144 4.30 -0.89 12.65
N ALA A 145 3.93 -1.32 13.86
CA ALA A 145 4.73 -2.20 14.70
C ALA A 145 4.20 -3.64 14.65
N ALA A 146 5.10 -4.61 14.83
CA ALA A 146 4.72 -6.00 15.06
C ALA A 146 3.75 -6.10 16.26
N PRO A 147 2.74 -6.99 16.22
CA PRO A 147 2.55 -8.08 15.26
C PRO A 147 1.69 -7.72 14.02
N ASP A 148 1.71 -6.48 13.54
CA ASP A 148 0.98 -6.11 12.31
C ASP A 148 1.54 -6.82 11.05
N PRO A 149 0.69 -7.36 10.15
CA PRO A 149 1.15 -8.07 8.96
C PRO A 149 1.91 -7.21 7.94
N ALA A 150 1.59 -5.91 7.78
CA ALA A 150 2.40 -5.03 6.93
C ALA A 150 3.77 -4.80 7.54
N ALA A 151 3.86 -4.63 8.86
CA ALA A 151 5.14 -4.53 9.55
C ALA A 151 5.99 -5.78 9.32
N ALA A 152 5.42 -6.96 9.55
CA ALA A 152 6.11 -8.23 9.33
C ALA A 152 6.54 -8.42 7.86
N LEU A 153 5.69 -8.04 6.90
CA LEU A 153 6.02 -8.09 5.48
C LEU A 153 7.17 -7.14 5.11
N LEU A 154 7.18 -5.92 5.65
CA LEU A 154 8.26 -4.96 5.41
C LEU A 154 9.59 -5.44 6.01
N ASP A 155 9.54 -6.11 7.16
CA ASP A 155 10.73 -6.72 7.78
C ASP A 155 11.25 -7.92 6.97
N GLU A 156 10.34 -8.81 6.52
CA GLU A 156 10.69 -9.94 5.64
C GLU A 156 11.31 -9.47 4.32
N LEU A 157 10.84 -8.34 3.79
CA LEU A 157 11.39 -7.73 2.60
C LEU A 157 12.72 -7.00 2.84
N ASP A 158 13.26 -6.96 4.07
CA ASP A 158 14.48 -6.23 4.42
C ASP A 158 14.40 -4.75 3.96
N VAL A 159 13.25 -4.12 4.22
CA VAL A 159 13.04 -2.72 3.88
C VAL A 159 13.69 -1.83 4.95
N ASP A 160 14.66 -1.01 4.55
CA ASP A 160 15.18 0.07 5.39
C ASP A 160 14.12 1.18 5.55
N ARG A 161 13.26 1.02 6.55
CA ARG A 161 12.13 1.93 6.85
C ARG A 161 12.59 3.37 7.08
N THR A 162 13.78 3.58 7.65
CA THR A 162 14.33 4.92 7.90
C THR A 162 14.75 5.58 6.58
N ALA A 163 15.48 4.86 5.71
CA ALA A 163 15.86 5.38 4.41
C ALA A 163 14.64 5.65 3.51
N VAL A 164 13.64 4.75 3.52
CA VAL A 164 12.39 4.95 2.78
C VAL A 164 11.62 6.17 3.33
N GLY A 165 11.55 6.31 4.65
CA GLY A 165 10.93 7.48 5.30
C GLY A 165 11.59 8.81 4.91
N ALA A 166 12.92 8.84 4.78
CA ALA A 166 13.66 10.00 4.30
C ALA A 166 13.28 10.37 2.85
N ARG A 167 13.28 9.38 1.94
CA ARG A 167 12.88 9.57 0.52
C ARG A 167 11.44 10.08 0.41
N LEU A 168 10.53 9.56 1.23
CA LEU A 168 9.14 10.02 1.25
C LEU A 168 9.00 11.46 1.74
N SER A 169 9.78 11.85 2.74
CA SER A 169 9.77 13.22 3.26
C SER A 169 10.25 14.23 2.20
N GLU A 170 11.25 13.85 1.39
CA GLU A 170 11.69 14.63 0.24
C GLU A 170 10.59 14.72 -0.84
N ALA A 171 9.91 13.61 -1.14
CA ALA A 171 8.86 13.54 -2.16
C ALA A 171 7.56 14.28 -1.78
N ILE A 172 7.19 14.30 -0.49
CA ILE A 172 5.98 15.00 0.01
C ILE A 172 6.22 16.52 0.12
N GLY A 173 7.49 16.94 0.16
CA GLY A 173 7.95 18.31 0.35
C GLY A 173 8.39 18.56 1.78
N GLY A 174 9.70 18.54 2.02
CA GLY A 174 10.30 19.06 3.25
C GLY A 174 9.97 20.55 3.46
N PRO A 175 10.14 21.08 4.69
CA PRO A 175 9.87 22.50 4.95
C PRO A 175 10.67 23.34 3.94
N LYS A 176 9.98 24.23 3.21
CA LYS A 176 10.67 25.29 2.47
C LYS A 176 11.60 25.98 3.47
N ALA A 177 12.91 25.81 3.30
CA ALA A 177 13.87 26.68 3.95
C ALA A 177 13.39 28.10 3.65
N ARG A 178 12.99 28.82 4.71
CA ARG A 178 12.78 30.26 4.61
C ARG A 178 14.14 30.81 4.27
N ASP A 179 14.35 31.10 2.99
CA ASP A 179 15.48 31.88 2.52
C ASP A 179 15.35 33.23 3.20
N GLY A 180 16.10 33.41 4.29
CA GLY A 180 16.15 34.63 5.06
C GLY A 180 16.83 35.68 4.21
N ARG A 181 16.04 36.63 3.71
CA ARG A 181 16.49 37.92 3.24
C ARG A 181 15.71 39.00 3.97
#